data_AF-A0A7C0YLF6-F1
#
_entry.id   AF-A0A7C0YLF6-F1
#
_cell.length_a   1.000
_cell.length_b   1.000
_cell.length_c   1.000
_cell.angle_alpha   90.00
_cell.angle_beta   90.00
_cell.angle_gamma   90.00
#
_symmetry.space_group_name_H-M   'P 1'
#
loop_
_entity.id
_entity.type
_entity.pdbx_description
1 polymer ?
#
loop_
_entity_poly.entity_id
_entity_poly.type
_entity_poly.pdbx_seq_one_letter_code
_entity_poly.pdbx_strand_id
1 'polypeptide(L)' 'MFNDTVINEINEIRAKYPDRKSALLPALYVAQREFGWLSQEAMESVAHALNLPAAFVRG' A
#
# COMPACT_ATOMS: atom_id res chain seq x y z
N MET A 1 -3.16 -4.54 11.98
CA MET A 1 -2.72 -3.13 11.94
C MET A 1 -1.32 -3.08 11.35
N PHE A 2 -1.04 -2.22 10.38
CA PHE A 2 0.34 -2.04 9.90
C PHE A 2 1.21 -1.49 11.03
N ASN A 3 2.45 -2.00 11.12
CA ASN A 3 3.48 -1.35 11.92
C ASN A 3 3.87 -0.02 11.29
N ASP A 4 4.30 0.94 12.10
CA ASP A 4 4.71 2.29 11.66
C ASP A 4 5.81 2.24 10.60
N THR A 5 6.68 1.22 10.65
CA THR A 5 7.73 0.96 9.65
C THR A 5 7.16 0.75 8.25
N VAL A 6 6.09 -0.03 8.12
CA VAL A 6 5.48 -0.36 6.81
C VAL A 6 4.78 0.87 6.23
N ILE A 7 4.12 1.66 7.06
CA ILE A 7 3.48 2.91 6.64
C ILE A 7 4.53 3.91 6.14
N ASN A 8 5.66 4.03 6.83
CA ASN A 8 6.76 4.90 6.38
C ASN A 8 7.34 4.43 5.05
N GLU A 9 7.58 3.13 4.87
CA GLU A 9 8.10 2.60 3.61
C GLU A 9 7.13 2.82 2.43
N ILE A 10 5.82 2.63 2.65
CA ILE A 10 4.79 2.95 1.65
C ILE A 10 4.78 4.45 1.32
N ASN A 11 4.97 5.34 2.31
CA ASN A 11 5.06 6.78 2.08
C ASN A 11 6.32 7.18 1.31
N GLU A 12 7.45 6.54 1.57
CA GLU A 12 8.69 6.75 0.80
C GLU A 12 8.54 6.28 -0.64
N ILE A 13 7.89 5.13 -0.85
CA ILE A 13 7.54 4.62 -2.18
C ILE A 13 6.63 5.63 -2.88
N ARG A 14 5.58 6.13 -2.21
CA ARG A 14 4.69 7.16 -2.76
C ARG A 14 5.46 8.38 -3.24
N ALA A 15 6.46 8.83 -2.49
CA ALA A 15 7.26 10.01 -2.84
C ALA A 15 8.12 9.82 -4.11
N LYS A 16 8.43 8.57 -4.49
CA LYS A 16 9.19 8.24 -5.70
C LYS A 16 8.37 8.31 -6.98
N TYR A 17 7.03 8.34 -6.88
CA TYR A 17 6.15 8.35 -8.04
C TYR A 17 5.36 9.66 -8.14
N PRO A 18 5.25 10.24 -9.34
CA PRO A 18 4.42 11.43 -9.56
C PRO A 18 2.92 11.14 -9.43
N ASP A 19 2.49 9.90 -9.73
CA ASP A 19 1.11 9.44 -9.56
C ASP A 19 1.03 8.41 -8.42
N ARG A 20 0.04 8.59 -7.54
CA ARG A 20 -0.26 7.67 -6.43
C ARG A 20 -0.61 6.27 -6.91
N LYS A 21 -1.25 6.15 -8.08
CA LYS A 21 -1.58 4.85 -8.70
C LYS A 21 -0.34 4.08 -9.10
N SER A 22 0.71 4.78 -9.54
CA SER A 22 1.99 4.14 -9.88
C SER A 22 2.72 3.58 -8.65
N ALA A 23 2.46 4.15 -7.48
CA ALA A 23 2.97 3.64 -6.20
C ALA A 23 2.18 2.42 -5.66
N LEU A 24 1.06 2.04 -6.29
CA LEU A 24 0.18 0.98 -5.79
C LEU A 24 0.87 -0.39 -5.77
N LEU A 25 1.42 -0.81 -6.91
CA LEU A 25 2.08 -2.11 -7.05
C LEU A 25 3.24 -2.28 -6.05
N PRO A 26 4.20 -1.33 -5.93
CA PRO A 26 5.26 -1.44 -4.94
C PRO A 26 4.76 -1.37 -3.49
N ALA A 27 3.71 -0.59 -3.18
CA ALA A 27 3.13 -0.57 -1.84
C ALA A 27 2.46 -1.90 -1.46
N LEU A 28 1.77 -2.55 -2.41
CA LEU A 28 1.20 -3.88 -2.22
C LEU A 28 2.29 -4.93 -1.97
N TYR A 29 3.44 -4.80 -2.62
CA TYR A 29 4.58 -5.69 -2.40
C TYR A 29 5.13 -5.58 -0.98
N VAL A 30 5.24 -4.36 -0.43
CA VAL A 30 5.63 -4.16 0.98
C VAL A 30 4.62 -4.82 1.92
N ALA A 31 3.33 -4.62 1.67
CA ALA A 31 2.26 -5.22 2.47
C ALA A 31 2.30 -6.76 2.42
N GLN A 32 2.50 -7.34 1.24
CA GLN A 32 2.63 -8.80 1.06
C GLN A 32 3.86 -9.35 1.77
N ARG A 33 4.99 -8.64 1.74
CA ARG A 33 6.23 -9.05 2.41
C ARG A 33 6.06 -9.08 3.93
N GLU A 34 5.34 -8.11 4.50
CA GLU A 34 5.09 -8.06 5.95
C GLU A 34 4.14 -9.16 6.41
N PHE A 35 3.02 -9.35 5.70
CA PHE A 35 1.96 -10.26 6.14
C PHE A 35 2.05 -11.67 5.55
N GLY A 36 2.99 -11.92 4.62
CA GLY A 36 3.10 -13.17 3.85
C GLY A 36 2.01 -13.38 2.80
N TRP A 37 0.86 -12.70 2.95
CA TRP A 37 -0.28 -12.72 2.03
C TRP A 37 -0.91 -11.33 1.89
N LEU A 38 -1.65 -11.11 0.80
CA LEU A 38 -2.43 -9.89 0.59
C LEU A 38 -3.88 -10.14 1.02
N SER A 39 -4.16 -9.94 2.32
CA SER A 39 -5.53 -9.96 2.83
C SER A 39 -6.31 -8.72 2.40
N GLN A 40 -7.64 -8.80 2.48
CA GLN A 40 -8.52 -7.67 2.18
C GLN A 40 -8.23 -6.45 3.07
N GLU A 41 -7.93 -6.68 4.35
CA GLU A 41 -7.55 -5.64 5.30
C GLU A 41 -6.19 -5.01 4.95
N ALA A 42 -5.22 -5.81 4.48
CA ALA A 42 -3.93 -5.31 4.05
C ALA A 42 -4.06 -4.40 2.81
N MET A 43 -4.88 -4.82 1.84
CA MET A 43 -5.21 -4.00 0.66
C MET A 43 -5.92 -2.69 1.01
N GLU A 44 -6.90 -2.73 1.93
CA GLU A 44 -7.55 -1.52 2.43
C GLU A 44 -6.56 -0.58 3.10
N SER A 45 -5.67 -1.13 3.92
CA SER A 45 -4.67 -0.34 4.62
C SER A 45 -3.68 0.32 3.65
N VAL A 46 -3.29 -0.36 2.56
CA VAL A 46 -2.48 0.23 1.48
C VAL A 46 -3.26 1.32 0.75
N ALA A 47 -4.54 1.10 0.47
CA ALA A 47 -5.40 2.09 -0.15
C ALA A 47 -5.49 3.37 0.71
N HIS A 48 -5.65 3.21 2.02
CA HIS A 48 -5.62 4.32 2.97
C HIS A 48 -4.27 5.05 2.98
N ALA A 49 -3.15 4.32 3.02
CA ALA A 49 -1.81 4.91 3.01
C ALA A 49 -1.51 5.70 1.73
N LEU A 50 -1.99 5.20 0.58
CA LEU A 50 -1.84 5.88 -0.71
C LEU A 50 -2.95 6.91 -0.99
N ASN A 51 -3.93 7.03 -0.11
CA ASN A 51 -5.13 7.86 -0.29
C ASN A 51 -5.79 7.59 -1.66
N LEU A 52 -6.06 6.31 -1.91
CA LEU A 52 -6.74 5.76 -3.09
C LEU A 52 -8.04 5.07 -2.67
N PRO A 53 -9.05 5.00 -3.54
CA PRO A 53 -10.25 4.21 -3.27
C PRO A 53 -9.90 2.72 -3.15
N ALA A 54 -10.36 2.04 -2.10
CA ALA A 54 -10.13 0.60 -1.92
C ALA A 54 -10.67 -0.24 -3.11
N ALA A 55 -11.73 0.25 -3.78
CA ALA A 55 -12.26 -0.37 -5.00
C ALA A 55 -11.24 -0.40 -6.15
N PHE A 56 -10.33 0.58 -6.22
CA PHE A 56 -9.27 0.63 -7.24
C PHE A 56 -8.13 -0.36 -6.95
N VAL A 57 -7.93 -0.72 -5.68
CA VAL A 57 -6.90 -1.68 -5.26
C VAL A 57 -7.35 -3.13 -5.45
N ARG A 58 -8.67 -3.37 -5.45
CA ARG A 58 -9.29 -4.69 -5.65
C ARG A 58 -9.62 -5.00 -7.10
N GLY A 59 -9.51 -4.01 -7.99
CA GLY A 59 -9.93 -4.07 -9.39
C GLY A 59 -8.90 -4.69 -10.32
#